data_AF-A0A5J5C9K8-F1
#
_entry.id   AF-A0A5J5C9K8-F1
#
_cell.length_a   1.000
_cell.length_b   1.000
_cell.length_c   1.000
_cell.angle_alpha   90.00
_cell.angle_beta   90.00
_cell.angle_gamma   90.00
#
_symmetry.space_group_name_H-M   'P 1'
#
loop_
_entity.id
_entity.type
_entity.pdbx_description
1 polymer ?
#
loop_
_entity_poly.entity_id
_entity_poly.type
_entity_poly.pdbx_seq_one_letter_code
_entity_poly.pdbx_strand_id
1 'polypeptide(L)'
;MKLIRPLLFHFLLYCATETLGVKIQSVPGVNSEGVIQTELEKTVSLVCQSDGDHESQADEELVWKRNGAAISLTEENKKGHSSVCVTPIIYEDNGATFTCHLSKNATVTASVTLNVTLEEEAVLVLQCDIWANPPVFSVSWKLNGSTVDLLAGGFSVTNDGLTSRLTAKKMKKSLHEGTYQCTAESPIYGGHSKQFIVAVTEKTLKVPLMPMIAGLVVVCLTALLAIASRWDKITKCCK
;
A
#
# COMPACT_ATOMS: atom_id res chain seq x y z
N MET A 1 70.29 -30.53 13.95
CA MET A 1 69.93 -29.42 13.04
C MET A 1 68.77 -29.88 12.17
N LYS A 2 67.56 -29.35 12.44
CA LYS A 2 66.51 -28.99 11.47
C LYS A 2 66.10 -30.04 10.40
N LEU A 3 64.87 -30.50 10.27
CA LEU A 3 63.64 -29.71 10.15
C LEU A 3 62.41 -30.59 10.48
N ILE A 4 61.57 -30.05 11.36
CA ILE A 4 60.15 -30.36 11.52
C ILE A 4 59.41 -29.98 10.22
N ARG A 5 58.26 -30.63 9.94
CA ARG A 5 57.13 -30.21 9.06
C ARG A 5 57.04 -30.95 7.72
N PRO A 6 56.07 -31.88 7.61
CA PRO A 6 54.91 -31.57 6.76
C PRO A 6 53.60 -32.06 7.40
N LEU A 7 53.32 -31.67 8.65
CA LEU A 7 52.00 -31.87 9.28
C LEU A 7 51.13 -30.61 9.22
N LEU A 8 51.56 -29.61 8.45
CA LEU A 8 50.96 -28.27 8.45
C LEU A 8 50.18 -27.93 7.17
N PHE A 9 49.87 -28.95 6.34
CA PHE A 9 49.07 -28.79 5.13
C PHE A 9 47.70 -29.49 5.18
N HIS A 10 47.31 -30.09 6.31
CA HIS A 10 45.99 -30.73 6.50
C HIS A 10 45.08 -29.98 7.49
N PHE A 11 45.42 -28.75 7.88
CA PHE A 11 44.68 -28.01 8.92
C PHE A 11 44.30 -26.57 8.51
N LEU A 12 44.15 -26.30 7.21
CA LEU A 12 43.81 -24.96 6.70
C LEU A 12 42.54 -24.90 5.82
N LEU A 13 41.78 -25.98 5.71
CA LEU A 13 40.45 -25.95 5.08
C LEU A 13 39.44 -26.61 6.02
N TYR A 14 38.99 -25.89 7.04
CA TYR A 14 37.64 -26.01 7.62
C TYR A 14 37.45 -24.92 8.68
N CYS A 15 37.44 -23.66 8.24
CA CYS A 15 36.77 -22.59 8.98
C CYS A 15 35.71 -22.02 8.04
N ALA A 16 34.66 -22.79 7.77
CA ALA A 16 33.38 -22.17 7.47
C ALA A 16 32.90 -21.62 8.82
N THR A 17 33.30 -20.39 9.14
CA THR A 17 32.61 -19.65 10.19
C THR A 17 31.19 -19.48 9.69
N GLU A 18 30.24 -20.20 10.29
CA GLU A 18 28.83 -19.88 10.11
C GLU A 18 28.66 -18.44 10.57
N THR A 19 28.51 -17.55 9.60
CA THR A 19 28.27 -16.15 9.87
C THR A 19 26.86 -16.07 10.41
N LEU A 20 26.71 -15.84 11.71
CA LEU A 20 25.41 -15.55 12.30
C LEU A 20 24.82 -14.34 11.55
N GLY A 21 23.77 -14.60 10.77
CA GLY A 21 23.05 -13.60 10.01
C GLY A 21 21.74 -13.23 10.70
N VAL A 22 21.16 -12.10 10.31
CA VAL A 22 19.76 -11.78 10.60
C VAL A 22 19.09 -11.51 9.27
N LYS A 23 17.88 -12.02 9.07
CA LYS A 23 17.13 -11.88 7.83
C LYS A 23 15.76 -11.30 8.11
N ILE A 24 15.37 -10.31 7.30
CA ILE A 24 14.01 -9.76 7.28
C ILE A 24 13.24 -10.38 6.12
N GLN A 25 12.08 -10.94 6.44
CA GLN A 25 11.04 -11.33 5.49
C GLN A 25 9.90 -10.32 5.59
N SER A 26 9.26 -10.00 4.47
CA SER A 26 8.17 -9.04 4.45
C SER A 26 7.01 -9.49 3.57
N VAL A 27 5.81 -9.03 3.92
CA VAL A 27 4.61 -9.10 3.10
C VAL A 27 4.03 -7.68 2.99
N PRO A 28 4.04 -7.06 1.80
CA PRO A 28 4.55 -7.54 0.51
C PRO A 28 6.08 -7.73 0.50
N GLY A 29 6.58 -8.54 -0.43
CA GLY A 29 7.99 -8.95 -0.49
C GLY A 29 8.97 -7.81 -0.78
N VAL A 30 10.20 -7.97 -0.29
CA VAL A 30 11.32 -7.03 -0.53
C VAL A 30 11.85 -7.21 -1.96
N ASN A 31 12.13 -6.11 -2.66
CA ASN A 31 12.82 -6.13 -3.95
C ASN A 31 14.34 -6.36 -3.80
N SER A 32 15.08 -6.45 -4.91
CA SER A 32 16.54 -6.64 -4.91
C SER A 32 17.33 -5.47 -4.31
N GLU A 33 16.69 -4.33 -4.06
CA GLU A 33 17.30 -3.11 -3.52
C GLU A 33 17.02 -2.95 -2.01
N GLY A 34 16.34 -3.90 -1.37
CA GLY A 34 15.97 -3.79 0.05
C GLY A 34 14.73 -2.93 0.30
N VAL A 35 13.94 -2.65 -0.75
CA VAL A 35 12.77 -1.76 -0.71
C VAL A 35 11.48 -2.56 -0.80
N ILE A 36 10.51 -2.19 0.04
CA ILE A 36 9.16 -2.75 0.06
C ILE A 36 8.22 -1.74 -0.58
N GLN A 37 7.60 -2.12 -1.70
CA GLN A 37 6.60 -1.31 -2.39
C GLN A 37 5.24 -1.50 -1.73
N THR A 38 4.59 -0.42 -1.32
CA THR A 38 3.27 -0.44 -0.68
C THR A 38 2.44 0.79 -1.04
N GLU A 39 1.14 0.75 -0.78
CA GLU A 39 0.20 1.86 -0.97
C GLU A 39 -0.35 2.34 0.38
N LEU A 40 -0.98 3.52 0.39
CA LEU A 40 -1.70 4.05 1.55
C LEU A 40 -2.82 3.09 2.00
N GLU A 41 -3.14 3.12 3.29
CA GLU A 41 -4.19 2.31 3.94
C GLU A 41 -3.98 0.78 3.85
N LYS A 42 -2.84 0.33 3.32
CA LYS A 42 -2.44 -1.08 3.37
C LYS A 42 -1.78 -1.42 4.70
N THR A 43 -1.44 -2.69 4.85
CA THR A 43 -0.66 -3.22 5.96
C THR A 43 0.62 -3.84 5.41
N VAL A 44 1.76 -3.51 6.02
CA VAL A 44 3.03 -4.18 5.78
C VAL A 44 3.37 -5.01 7.02
N SER A 45 3.63 -6.30 6.83
CA SER A 45 4.12 -7.19 7.88
C SER A 45 5.59 -7.49 7.67
N LEU A 46 6.38 -7.33 8.71
CA LEU A 46 7.82 -7.56 8.74
C LEU A 46 8.13 -8.63 9.79
N VAL A 47 8.94 -9.59 9.40
CA VAL A 47 9.37 -10.71 10.23
C VAL A 47 10.89 -10.77 10.20
N CYS A 48 11.51 -10.82 11.37
CA CYS A 48 12.95 -10.92 11.52
C CYS A 48 13.31 -12.23 12.22
N GLN A 49 14.30 -12.93 11.68
CA GLN A 49 14.79 -14.19 12.19
C GLN A 49 16.33 -14.21 12.16
N SER A 50 16.96 -14.79 13.18
CA SER A 50 18.41 -15.05 13.18
C SER A 50 18.74 -16.36 12.44
N ASP A 51 19.86 -16.40 11.74
CA ASP A 51 20.27 -17.48 10.83
C ASP A 51 21.02 -18.62 11.56
N GLY A 52 20.79 -18.79 12.87
CA GLY A 52 21.47 -19.79 13.71
C GLY A 52 20.80 -21.17 13.70
N ASP A 53 21.56 -22.19 14.11
CA ASP A 53 21.08 -23.56 14.29
C ASP A 53 19.88 -23.66 15.26
N HIS A 54 19.01 -24.65 15.02
CA HIS A 54 17.67 -24.79 15.61
C HIS A 54 17.59 -24.80 17.15
N GLU A 55 18.72 -25.00 17.85
CA GLU A 55 18.79 -25.04 19.32
C GLU A 55 19.23 -23.71 19.96
N SER A 56 19.94 -22.82 19.25
CA SER A 56 20.38 -21.50 19.76
C SER A 56 19.47 -20.34 19.34
N GLN A 57 18.62 -20.55 18.33
CA GLN A 57 17.65 -19.56 17.83
C GLN A 57 16.64 -19.09 18.90
N ALA A 58 16.22 -19.94 19.83
CA ALA A 58 15.10 -19.65 20.74
C ALA A 58 15.42 -18.63 21.84
N ASP A 59 16.71 -18.41 22.15
CA ASP A 59 17.16 -17.53 23.25
C ASP A 59 17.81 -16.22 22.75
N GLU A 60 17.90 -16.02 21.44
CA GLU A 60 18.47 -14.81 20.87
C GLU A 60 17.46 -13.67 20.88
N GLU A 61 17.79 -12.59 21.59
CA GLU A 61 16.97 -11.38 21.60
C GLU A 61 17.24 -10.49 20.39
N LEU A 62 16.16 -10.09 19.71
CA LEU A 62 16.12 -9.23 18.54
C LEU A 62 15.59 -7.85 18.90
N VAL A 63 16.13 -6.83 18.24
CA VAL A 63 15.76 -5.44 18.44
C VAL A 63 15.33 -4.83 17.11
N TRP A 64 14.15 -4.23 17.11
CA TRP A 64 13.63 -3.46 15.98
C TRP A 64 13.84 -1.96 16.16
N LYS A 65 14.20 -1.29 15.08
CA LYS A 65 14.25 0.18 14.98
C LYS A 65 13.45 0.66 13.78
N ARG A 66 12.72 1.76 13.93
CA ARG A 66 12.10 2.53 12.86
C ARG A 66 12.81 3.89 12.77
N ASN A 67 13.43 4.19 11.64
CA ASN A 67 14.24 5.40 11.44
C ASN A 67 15.29 5.59 12.55
N GLY A 68 15.90 4.49 13.00
CA GLY A 68 16.88 4.48 14.10
C GLY A 68 16.28 4.50 15.52
N ALA A 69 15.00 4.85 15.69
CA ALA A 69 14.32 4.82 16.98
C ALA A 69 13.84 3.41 17.35
N ALA A 70 14.08 2.97 18.58
CA ALA A 70 13.70 1.63 19.02
C ALA A 70 12.17 1.46 19.06
N ILE A 71 11.69 0.32 18.54
CA ILE A 71 10.29 -0.08 18.64
C ILE A 71 10.11 -0.86 19.95
N SER A 72 9.07 -0.54 20.72
CA SER A 72 8.74 -1.28 21.93
C SER A 72 8.13 -2.64 21.57
N LEU A 73 8.81 -3.71 21.94
CA LEU A 73 8.38 -5.09 21.71
C LEU A 73 7.99 -5.75 23.04
N THR A 74 7.03 -6.68 22.99
CA THR A 74 6.75 -7.58 24.11
C THR A 74 7.88 -8.58 24.29
N GLU A 75 8.10 -9.10 25.51
CA GLU A 75 9.19 -10.05 25.79
C GLU A 75 9.13 -11.31 24.91
N GLU A 76 7.93 -11.77 24.60
CA GLU A 76 7.71 -12.91 23.68
C GLU A 76 8.17 -12.59 22.25
N ASN A 77 7.87 -11.38 21.77
CA ASN A 77 8.20 -10.95 20.41
C ASN A 77 9.65 -10.48 20.25
N LYS A 78 10.51 -10.66 21.27
CA LYS A 78 11.94 -10.36 21.18
C LYS A 78 12.77 -11.60 20.85
N LYS A 79 12.27 -12.81 21.05
CA LYS A 79 13.12 -14.02 21.04
C LYS A 79 13.02 -14.81 19.75
N GLY A 80 14.15 -15.02 19.08
CA GLY A 80 14.35 -15.88 17.90
C GLY A 80 13.63 -15.47 16.62
N HIS A 81 12.36 -15.11 16.73
CA HIS A 81 11.47 -14.72 15.65
C HIS A 81 10.62 -13.50 16.10
N SER A 82 10.95 -12.33 15.56
CA SER A 82 10.32 -11.06 15.95
C SER A 82 9.54 -10.45 14.79
N SER A 83 8.27 -10.09 15.02
CA SER A 83 7.37 -9.56 13.99
C SER A 83 6.88 -8.14 14.32
N VAL A 84 6.80 -7.27 13.31
CA VAL A 84 6.22 -5.92 13.41
C VAL A 84 5.31 -5.66 12.23
N CYS A 85 4.21 -4.97 12.48
CA CYS A 85 3.24 -4.59 11.45
C CYS A 85 3.08 -3.09 11.41
N VAL A 86 3.02 -2.52 10.20
CA VAL A 86 2.70 -1.11 9.98
C VAL A 86 1.29 -1.06 9.41
N THR A 87 0.35 -0.50 10.18
CA THR A 87 -1.05 -0.40 9.77
C THR A 87 -1.75 0.79 10.46
N PRO A 88 -2.52 1.61 9.72
CA PRO A 88 -2.49 1.73 8.26
C PRO A 88 -1.16 2.35 7.77
N ILE A 89 -0.78 2.09 6.52
CA ILE A 89 0.28 2.88 5.87
C ILE A 89 -0.20 4.32 5.67
N ILE A 90 0.60 5.28 6.15
CA ILE A 90 0.37 6.73 6.06
C ILE A 90 1.48 7.42 5.25
N TYR A 91 1.29 8.70 4.92
CA TYR A 91 2.23 9.48 4.11
C TYR A 91 3.64 9.53 4.73
N GLU A 92 3.71 9.60 6.06
CA GLU A 92 4.94 9.69 6.85
C GLU A 92 5.72 8.36 6.90
N ASP A 93 5.14 7.25 6.42
CA ASP A 93 5.83 5.98 6.27
C ASP A 93 6.71 5.93 5.02
N ASN A 94 6.57 6.87 4.08
CA ASN A 94 7.38 6.89 2.87
C ASN A 94 8.86 7.15 3.19
N GLY A 95 9.74 6.26 2.74
CA GLY A 95 11.16 6.28 3.08
C GLY A 95 11.48 5.80 4.49
N ALA A 96 10.48 5.35 5.27
CA ALA A 96 10.74 4.82 6.60
C ALA A 96 11.57 3.54 6.51
N THR A 97 12.66 3.49 7.28
CA THR A 97 13.58 2.37 7.32
C THR A 97 13.38 1.56 8.60
N PHE A 98 13.15 0.27 8.44
CA PHE A 98 13.02 -0.69 9.52
C PHE A 98 14.29 -1.53 9.59
N THR A 99 14.89 -1.57 10.77
CA THR A 99 16.14 -2.27 11.02
C THR A 99 15.95 -3.29 12.12
N CYS A 100 16.38 -4.53 11.88
CA CYS A 100 16.42 -5.59 12.86
C CYS A 100 17.86 -6.03 13.11
N HIS A 101 18.24 -6.18 14.37
CA HIS A 101 19.58 -6.65 14.76
C HIS A 101 19.52 -7.49 16.04
N LEU A 102 20.57 -8.25 16.30
CA LEU A 102 20.73 -8.96 17.56
C LEU A 102 21.02 -7.98 18.71
N SER A 103 20.35 -8.18 19.83
CA SER A 103 20.56 -7.42 21.08
C SER A 103 22.01 -7.51 21.56
N LYS A 104 22.59 -8.72 21.52
CA LYS A 104 23.97 -8.99 21.96
C LYS A 104 25.03 -8.52 20.95
N ASN A 105 24.67 -8.35 19.68
CA ASN A 105 25.61 -7.95 18.64
C ASN A 105 24.93 -7.11 17.56
N ALA A 106 25.01 -5.78 17.73
CA ALA A 106 24.40 -4.83 16.81
C ALA A 106 25.07 -4.74 15.43
N THR A 107 26.20 -5.44 15.20
CA THR A 107 26.81 -5.49 13.86
C THR A 107 26.09 -6.45 12.92
N VAL A 108 25.37 -7.44 13.47
CA VAL A 108 24.53 -8.35 12.69
C VAL A 108 23.16 -7.69 12.53
N THR A 109 22.92 -7.11 11.37
CA THR A 109 21.73 -6.29 11.11
C THR A 109 21.17 -6.54 9.72
N ALA A 110 19.86 -6.40 9.59
CA ALA A 110 19.14 -6.35 8.33
C ALA A 110 18.25 -5.10 8.32
N SER A 111 18.10 -4.49 7.15
CA SER A 111 17.27 -3.30 6.98
C SER A 111 16.40 -3.39 5.73
N VAL A 112 15.21 -2.84 5.83
CA VAL A 112 14.29 -2.66 4.70
C VAL A 112 13.71 -1.25 4.73
N THR A 113 13.44 -0.68 3.56
CA THR A 113 12.87 0.66 3.43
C THR A 113 11.50 0.58 2.79
N LEU A 114 10.52 1.29 3.34
CA LEU A 114 9.20 1.41 2.73
C LEU A 114 9.23 2.46 1.63
N ASN A 115 8.74 2.10 0.45
CA ASN A 115 8.40 3.06 -0.59
C ASN A 115 6.88 3.05 -0.77
N VAL A 116 6.26 4.18 -0.44
CA VAL A 116 4.81 4.34 -0.54
C VAL A 116 4.50 4.91 -1.90
N THR A 117 4.00 4.06 -2.79
CA THR A 117 3.43 4.52 -4.06
C THR A 117 2.12 5.22 -3.76
N LEU A 118 2.08 6.51 -4.05
CA LEU A 118 0.84 7.25 -4.10
C LEU A 118 0.13 6.79 -5.37
N GLU A 119 -1.03 6.14 -5.23
CA GLU A 119 -1.84 5.84 -6.40
C GLU A 119 -2.11 7.14 -7.15
N GLU A 120 -1.66 7.20 -8.40
CA GLU A 120 -1.92 8.35 -9.25
C GLU A 120 -3.44 8.43 -9.46
N GLU A 121 -4.05 9.46 -8.87
CA GLU A 121 -5.47 9.71 -9.02
C GLU A 121 -5.79 9.97 -10.49
N ALA A 122 -6.77 9.25 -11.04
CA ALA A 122 -7.14 9.38 -12.44
C ALA A 122 -7.46 10.85 -12.79
N VAL A 123 -6.82 11.35 -13.85
CA VAL A 123 -7.00 12.71 -14.36
C VAL A 123 -7.90 12.66 -15.60
N LEU A 124 -9.00 13.41 -15.57
CA LEU A 124 -9.86 13.61 -16.74
C LEU A 124 -9.28 14.75 -17.57
N VAL A 125 -9.12 14.53 -18.88
CA VAL A 125 -8.79 15.58 -19.85
C VAL A 125 -9.72 15.48 -21.05
N LEU A 126 -10.61 16.45 -21.21
CA LEU A 126 -11.49 16.56 -22.38
C LEU A 126 -11.00 17.71 -23.26
N GLN A 127 -10.84 17.45 -24.56
CA GLN A 127 -10.33 18.42 -25.52
C GLN A 127 -11.32 18.66 -26.66
N CYS A 128 -11.59 19.93 -26.91
CA CYS A 128 -12.48 20.44 -27.93
C CYS A 128 -11.68 21.31 -28.91
N ASP A 129 -11.37 20.77 -30.08
CA ASP A 129 -10.68 21.48 -31.15
C ASP A 129 -11.69 22.27 -32.00
N ILE A 130 -11.40 23.54 -32.23
CA ILE A 130 -12.30 24.52 -32.82
C ILE A 130 -11.68 25.01 -34.13
N TRP A 131 -12.22 24.51 -35.24
CA TRP A 131 -11.78 24.82 -36.59
C TRP A 131 -12.76 25.80 -37.23
N ALA A 132 -12.69 27.07 -36.81
CA ALA A 132 -13.61 28.12 -37.26
C ALA A 132 -12.87 29.28 -37.93
N ASN A 133 -13.40 29.75 -39.07
CA ASN A 133 -12.98 30.96 -39.74
C ASN A 133 -14.23 31.77 -40.16
N PRO A 134 -14.52 32.93 -39.54
CA PRO A 134 -13.70 33.66 -38.57
C PRO A 134 -13.61 32.99 -37.18
N PRO A 135 -12.66 33.38 -36.32
CA PRO A 135 -12.51 32.84 -34.97
C PRO A 135 -13.80 32.94 -34.15
N VAL A 136 -14.03 31.94 -33.29
CA VAL A 136 -15.17 31.95 -32.36
C VAL A 136 -14.97 33.02 -31.28
N PHE A 137 -16.06 33.61 -30.80
CA PHE A 137 -15.99 34.62 -29.75
C PHE A 137 -16.15 34.03 -28.34
N SER A 138 -16.70 32.82 -28.22
CA SER A 138 -16.83 32.15 -26.92
C SER A 138 -16.87 30.64 -27.05
N VAL A 139 -16.45 29.97 -25.97
CA VAL A 139 -16.58 28.53 -25.79
C VAL A 139 -17.07 28.26 -24.38
N SER A 140 -18.08 27.40 -24.25
CA SER A 140 -18.64 27.03 -22.95
C SER A 140 -18.64 25.51 -22.77
N TRP A 141 -18.56 25.08 -21.52
CA TRP A 141 -18.65 23.67 -21.14
C TRP A 141 -19.89 23.44 -20.28
N LYS A 142 -20.60 22.35 -20.60
CA LYS A 142 -21.73 21.84 -19.83
C LYS A 142 -21.48 20.40 -19.38
N LEU A 143 -21.96 20.05 -18.19
CA LEU A 143 -22.05 18.71 -17.65
C LEU A 143 -23.52 18.39 -17.37
N ASN A 144 -24.04 17.34 -18.00
CA ASN A 144 -25.44 16.91 -17.88
C ASN A 144 -26.44 18.06 -18.18
N GLY A 145 -26.11 18.91 -19.15
CA GLY A 145 -26.94 20.05 -19.57
C GLY A 145 -26.75 21.34 -18.76
N SER A 146 -26.12 21.27 -17.59
CA SER A 146 -25.82 22.42 -16.73
C SER A 146 -24.41 22.94 -16.97
N THR A 147 -24.16 24.23 -16.77
CA THR A 147 -22.80 24.80 -16.85
C THR A 147 -21.88 24.09 -15.85
N VAL A 148 -20.65 23.76 -16.28
CA VAL A 148 -19.67 23.11 -15.39
C VAL A 148 -19.31 24.02 -14.23
N ASP A 149 -19.47 23.53 -13.00
CA ASP A 149 -19.00 24.20 -11.79
C ASP A 149 -17.51 23.89 -11.56
N LEU A 150 -16.65 24.87 -11.89
CA LEU A 150 -15.21 24.73 -11.80
C LEU A 150 -14.72 24.53 -10.35
N LEU A 151 -15.37 25.18 -9.38
CA LEU A 151 -14.93 25.14 -7.98
C LEU A 151 -15.41 23.86 -7.29
N ALA A 152 -16.71 23.57 -7.37
CA ALA A 152 -17.29 22.40 -6.70
C ALA A 152 -16.79 21.08 -7.32
N GLY A 153 -16.59 21.08 -8.64
CA GLY A 153 -16.09 19.92 -9.37
C GLY A 153 -14.56 19.83 -9.46
N GLY A 154 -13.82 20.82 -8.96
CA GLY A 154 -12.35 20.83 -9.06
C GLY A 154 -11.83 20.83 -10.51
N PHE A 155 -12.60 21.42 -11.43
CA PHE A 155 -12.23 21.50 -12.82
C PHE A 155 -11.35 22.73 -13.11
N SER A 156 -10.48 22.60 -14.10
CA SER A 156 -9.79 23.72 -14.73
C SER A 156 -10.09 23.75 -16.23
N VAL A 157 -10.26 24.95 -16.77
CA VAL A 157 -10.47 25.17 -18.19
C VAL A 157 -9.31 25.98 -18.75
N THR A 158 -8.73 25.51 -19.84
CA THR A 158 -7.86 26.33 -20.70
C THR A 158 -8.53 26.53 -22.05
N ASN A 159 -8.35 27.70 -22.62
CA ASN A 159 -8.89 28.06 -23.93
C ASN A 159 -7.93 29.02 -24.61
N ASP A 160 -7.45 28.66 -25.80
CA ASP A 160 -6.55 29.47 -26.62
C ASP A 160 -7.21 29.98 -27.93
N GLY A 161 -8.53 29.83 -28.06
CA GLY A 161 -9.32 30.21 -29.22
C GLY A 161 -9.37 29.15 -30.33
N LEU A 162 -8.42 28.22 -30.37
CA LEU A 162 -8.38 27.08 -31.29
C LEU A 162 -8.73 25.78 -30.59
N THR A 163 -8.43 25.68 -29.30
CA THR A 163 -8.63 24.49 -28.48
C THR A 163 -9.13 24.92 -27.11
N SER A 164 -10.21 24.28 -26.65
CA SER A 164 -10.62 24.36 -25.26
C SER A 164 -10.43 23.00 -24.58
N ARG A 165 -9.82 23.00 -23.39
CA ARG A 165 -9.55 21.80 -22.61
C ARG A 165 -10.15 21.93 -21.22
N LEU A 166 -10.97 20.96 -20.83
CA LEU A 166 -11.52 20.81 -19.49
C LEU A 166 -10.77 19.68 -18.78
N THR A 167 -10.19 19.98 -17.62
CA THR A 167 -9.38 19.03 -16.84
C THR A 167 -9.93 18.88 -15.44
N ALA A 168 -9.94 17.67 -14.89
CA ALA A 168 -10.20 17.43 -13.47
C ALA A 168 -9.16 16.45 -12.89
N LYS A 169 -8.63 16.79 -11.71
CA LYS A 169 -7.81 15.89 -10.91
C LYS A 169 -8.70 15.20 -9.88
N LYS A 170 -8.32 14.01 -9.40
CA LYS A 170 -9.06 13.28 -8.37
C LYS A 170 -10.48 12.92 -8.79
N MET A 171 -10.62 12.19 -9.89
CA MET A 171 -11.93 11.79 -10.40
C MET A 171 -12.78 11.08 -9.33
N LYS A 172 -13.99 11.59 -9.14
CA LYS A 172 -15.05 11.05 -8.28
C LYS A 172 -16.29 10.79 -9.11
N LYS A 173 -16.85 9.60 -9.01
CA LYS A 173 -18.04 9.19 -9.78
C LYS A 173 -19.20 10.16 -9.61
N SER A 174 -19.51 10.54 -8.38
CA SER A 174 -20.62 11.45 -8.06
C SER A 174 -20.52 12.86 -8.65
N LEU A 175 -19.32 13.31 -9.02
CA LEU A 175 -19.08 14.68 -9.50
C LEU A 175 -18.65 14.75 -10.97
N HIS A 176 -18.02 13.69 -11.49
CA HIS A 176 -17.35 13.71 -12.80
C HIS A 176 -17.95 12.71 -13.80
N GLU A 177 -18.86 11.83 -13.37
CA GLU A 177 -19.59 10.97 -14.30
C GLU A 177 -20.70 11.76 -15.00
N GLY A 178 -20.80 11.61 -16.31
CA GLY A 178 -21.89 12.22 -17.07
C GLY A 178 -21.55 12.53 -18.52
N THR A 179 -22.43 13.30 -19.13
CA THR A 179 -22.28 13.76 -20.51
C THR A 179 -21.78 15.19 -20.51
N TYR A 180 -20.58 15.37 -21.06
CA TYR A 180 -19.96 16.67 -21.24
C TYR A 180 -20.24 17.20 -22.63
N GLN A 181 -20.45 18.50 -22.74
CA GLN A 181 -20.64 19.18 -24.02
C GLN A 181 -19.81 20.47 -24.03
N CYS A 182 -18.90 20.59 -24.99
CA CYS A 182 -18.33 21.88 -25.34
C CYS A 182 -19.17 22.50 -26.46
N THR A 183 -19.44 23.81 -26.36
CA THR A 183 -20.13 24.58 -27.39
C THR A 183 -19.29 25.79 -27.74
N ALA A 184 -18.93 25.93 -29.02
CA ALA A 184 -18.19 27.04 -29.57
C ALA A 184 -19.12 27.92 -30.40
N GLU A 185 -19.13 29.23 -30.12
CA GLU A 185 -20.05 30.18 -30.75
C GLU A 185 -19.33 30.99 -31.84
N SER A 186 -19.75 30.77 -33.08
CA SER A 186 -19.30 31.56 -34.23
C SER A 186 -20.17 32.78 -34.44
N PRO A 187 -19.60 33.95 -34.78
CA PRO A 187 -20.39 35.14 -35.09
C PRO A 187 -21.22 35.00 -36.38
N ILE A 188 -20.87 34.05 -37.27
CA ILE A 188 -21.54 33.86 -38.57
C ILE A 188 -22.31 32.55 -38.63
N TYR A 189 -21.76 31.47 -38.07
CA TYR A 189 -22.35 30.13 -38.18
C TYR A 189 -23.16 29.71 -36.94
N GLY A 190 -23.13 30.50 -35.87
CA GLY A 190 -23.77 30.17 -34.59
C GLY A 190 -23.02 29.11 -33.78
N GLY A 191 -23.73 28.48 -32.84
CA GLY A 191 -23.18 27.52 -31.90
C GLY A 191 -23.01 26.12 -32.46
N HIS A 192 -21.79 25.60 -32.39
CA HIS A 192 -21.48 24.20 -32.71
C HIS A 192 -20.96 23.47 -31.47
N SER A 193 -21.41 22.23 -31.27
CA SER A 193 -21.07 21.46 -30.06
C SER A 193 -20.46 20.10 -30.33
N LYS A 194 -19.61 19.65 -29.42
CA LYS A 194 -19.08 18.28 -29.34
C LYS A 194 -19.38 17.69 -27.96
N GLN A 195 -19.84 16.44 -27.95
CA GLN A 195 -20.23 15.73 -26.74
C GLN A 195 -19.24 14.61 -26.39
N PHE A 196 -19.08 14.36 -25.10
CA PHE A 196 -18.27 13.28 -24.53
C PHE A 196 -19.09 12.56 -23.47
N ILE A 197 -19.09 11.22 -23.50
CA ILE A 197 -19.72 10.40 -22.46
C ILE A 197 -18.59 9.87 -21.57
N VAL A 198 -18.57 10.30 -20.31
CA VAL A 198 -17.56 9.91 -19.33
C VAL A 198 -18.19 9.00 -18.30
N ALA A 199 -17.69 7.77 -18.20
CA ALA A 199 -18.04 6.81 -17.17
C ALA A 199 -16.90 6.72 -16.15
N VAL A 200 -17.22 6.73 -14.86
CA VAL A 200 -16.23 6.67 -13.78
C VAL A 200 -16.41 5.38 -13.01
N THR A 201 -15.42 4.49 -13.10
CA THR A 201 -15.40 3.28 -12.28
C THR A 201 -14.77 3.61 -10.92
N GLU A 202 -15.55 3.47 -9.85
CA GLU A 202 -15.00 3.58 -8.50
C GLU A 202 -14.01 2.44 -8.26
N LYS A 203 -12.90 2.77 -7.60
CA LYS A 203 -12.00 1.74 -7.11
C LYS A 203 -12.73 0.96 -6.03
N THR A 204 -13.09 -0.29 -6.33
CA THR A 204 -13.61 -1.18 -5.31
C THR A 204 -12.52 -1.43 -4.29
N LEU A 205 -12.73 -1.02 -3.03
CA LEU A 205 -11.91 -1.51 -1.93
C LEU A 205 -11.97 -3.03 -1.98
N LYS A 206 -10.83 -3.67 -2.29
CA LYS A 206 -10.71 -5.13 -2.33
C LYS A 206 -10.72 -5.66 -0.89
N VAL A 207 -11.84 -5.52 -0.19
CA VAL A 207 -12.05 -6.19 1.08
C VAL A 207 -12.20 -7.68 0.75
N PRO A 208 -11.33 -8.56 1.29
CA PRO A 208 -11.41 -9.97 0.97
C PRO A 208 -12.65 -10.56 1.64
N LEU A 209 -13.74 -10.65 0.87
CA LEU A 209 -15.05 -11.14 1.33
C LEU A 209 -14.97 -12.54 1.94
N MET A 210 -14.14 -13.40 1.35
CA MET A 210 -14.01 -14.81 1.74
C MET A 210 -13.48 -14.98 3.19
N PRO A 211 -12.35 -14.36 3.58
CA PRO A 211 -11.91 -14.33 4.98
C PRO A 211 -12.95 -13.76 5.95
N MET A 212 -13.66 -12.70 5.57
CA MET A 212 -14.65 -12.06 6.44
C MET A 212 -15.84 -12.99 6.71
N ILE A 213 -16.35 -13.66 5.68
CA ILE A 213 -17.42 -14.66 5.79
C ILE A 213 -16.95 -15.86 6.63
N ALA A 214 -15.76 -16.39 6.35
CA ALA A 214 -15.22 -17.52 7.10
C ALA A 214 -15.10 -17.21 8.60
N GLY A 215 -14.58 -16.02 8.95
CA GLY A 215 -14.52 -15.56 10.33
C GLY A 215 -15.89 -15.47 10.99
N LEU A 216 -16.89 -14.89 10.30
CA LEU A 216 -18.25 -14.74 10.83
C LEU A 216 -18.93 -16.09 11.08
N VAL A 217 -18.77 -17.04 10.16
CA VAL A 217 -19.33 -18.40 10.29
C VAL A 217 -18.74 -19.13 11.51
N VAL A 218 -17.43 -19.02 11.73
CA VAL A 218 -16.75 -19.63 12.90
C VAL A 218 -17.27 -19.02 14.19
N VAL A 219 -17.42 -17.70 14.25
CA VAL A 219 -17.96 -17.01 15.44
C VAL A 219 -19.41 -17.45 15.73
N CYS A 220 -20.27 -17.56 14.72
CA CYS A 220 -21.63 -18.04 14.91
C CYS A 220 -21.69 -19.50 15.38
N LEU A 221 -20.92 -20.39 14.77
CA LEU A 221 -20.87 -21.81 15.16
C LEU A 221 -20.35 -22.00 16.57
N THR A 222 -19.28 -21.29 16.94
CA THR A 222 -18.73 -21.34 18.30
C THR A 222 -19.71 -20.82 19.33
N ALA A 223 -20.45 -19.74 19.04
CA ALA A 223 -21.52 -19.24 19.91
C ALA A 223 -22.66 -20.25 20.08
N LEU A 224 -23.12 -20.88 18.99
CA LEU A 224 -24.16 -21.90 19.04
C LEU A 224 -23.73 -23.13 19.87
N LEU A 225 -22.49 -23.59 19.67
CA LEU A 225 -21.93 -24.70 20.44
C LEU A 225 -21.76 -24.33 21.92
N ALA A 226 -21.37 -23.10 22.23
CA ALA A 226 -21.28 -22.62 23.61
C ALA A 226 -22.66 -22.58 24.30
N ILE A 227 -23.71 -22.17 23.58
CA ILE A 227 -25.09 -22.18 24.07
C ILE A 227 -25.58 -23.63 24.26
N ALA A 228 -25.37 -24.51 23.28
CA ALA A 228 -25.70 -25.93 23.36
C ALA A 228 -25.00 -26.64 24.53
N SER A 229 -23.72 -26.39 24.74
CA SER A 229 -22.95 -26.96 25.85
C SER A 229 -23.48 -26.52 27.22
N ARG A 230 -24.01 -25.30 27.33
CA ARG A 230 -24.56 -24.76 28.58
C ARG A 230 -26.08 -24.92 28.70
N TRP A 231 -26.73 -25.58 27.74
CA TRP A 231 -28.19 -25.67 27.64
C TRP A 231 -28.80 -26.34 28.89
N ASP A 232 -28.17 -27.36 29.46
CA ASP A 232 -28.61 -28.04 30.70
C ASP A 232 -28.52 -27.16 31.96
N LYS A 233 -27.64 -26.15 31.98
CA LYS A 233 -27.57 -25.15 33.05
C LYS A 233 -28.57 -24.03 32.82
N ILE A 234 -28.76 -23.61 31.57
CA ILE A 234 -29.69 -22.52 31.19
C ILE A 234 -31.14 -22.95 31.41
N THR A 235 -31.51 -24.18 31.05
CA THR A 235 -32.88 -24.71 31.24
C THR A 235 -33.27 -24.93 32.69
N LYS A 236 -32.30 -25.08 33.60
CA LYS A 236 -32.55 -25.15 35.06
C LYS A 236 -32.88 -23.78 35.68
N CYS A 237 -32.52 -22.67 35.03
CA CYS A 237 -32.84 -21.32 35.50
C CYS A 237 -34.18 -20.78 34.94
N CYS A 238 -34.74 -21.42 33.91
CA CYS A 238 -36.04 -21.06 33.32
C CYS A 238 -37.17 -22.02 33.73
N LYS A 239 -37.03 -22.72 34.86
CA LYS A 239 -38.05 -23.61 35.43
C LYS A 239 -38.48 -23.12 36.80
#